data_AF-A0A7Y7L9J2-F1
#
_entry.id   AF-A0A7Y7L9J2-F1
#
_cell.length_a   1.000
_cell.length_b   1.000
_cell.length_c   1.000
_cell.angle_alpha   90.00
_cell.angle_beta   90.00
_cell.angle_gamma   90.00
#
_symmetry.space_group_name_H-M   'P 1'
#
loop_
_entity.id
_entity.type
_entity.pdbx_description
1 polymer ?
#
loop_
_entity_poly.entity_id
_entity_poly.type
_entity_poly.pdbx_seq_one_letter_code
_entity_poly.pdbx_strand_id
1 'polypeptide(L)'
;MYDFIKGEVTLSPSENFSTSEVNKIDVLSYGYQHYQLKSLNVMKIRYNDDLRILKFEGSIPYFWNGHNYHQTKREFIQAINFISTTIGVDIKKAIVKRFEYGKTIEVDHNPWTIIANHSKLGSKRPSIKDECKFFFPNGSDYLKMYNAKKNYRYKTTIKQRQSLMVAAGFDSNKSYIRIENHYQNLERIFGCVATIEDLISSPFINFCRRNLFQNYKRIKINTPIGYPCDKKHLNSLNICIIAMMNLITNQNLEENIHDLIWHTIENSSRLNKNDRDGRKRQFKKSFDTLFEMAKPHYDLSLSMIRKIAKDRY
;
A
#
# COMPACT_ATOMS: atom_id res chain seq x y z
N MET A 1 10.52 -4.58 -3.06
CA MET A 1 10.13 -5.31 -4.28
C MET A 1 8.91 -6.15 -3.96
N TYR A 2 9.05 -7.11 -3.05
CA TYR A 2 7.92 -7.83 -2.45
C TYR A 2 7.82 -7.47 -0.96
N ASP A 3 6.64 -7.31 -0.38
CA ASP A 3 6.48 -7.02 1.06
C ASP A 3 6.19 -8.27 1.88
N PHE A 4 5.49 -9.21 1.27
CA PHE A 4 5.08 -10.47 1.88
C PHE A 4 5.04 -11.54 0.80
N ILE A 5 5.38 -12.77 1.17
CA ILE A 5 5.24 -13.94 0.32
C ILE A 5 4.70 -15.10 1.14
N LYS A 6 3.84 -15.89 0.51
CA LYS A 6 3.41 -17.21 0.97
C LYS A 6 3.63 -18.22 -0.14
N GLY A 7 4.35 -19.28 0.17
CA GLY A 7 4.63 -20.36 -0.77
C GLY A 7 4.63 -21.74 -0.14
N GLU A 8 4.67 -22.75 -0.99
CA GLU A 8 4.83 -24.14 -0.57
C GLU A 8 5.70 -24.91 -1.55
N VAL A 9 6.41 -25.91 -1.05
CA VAL A 9 7.25 -26.82 -1.81
C VAL A 9 7.02 -28.24 -1.30
N THR A 10 6.89 -29.17 -2.22
CA THR A 10 6.87 -30.60 -1.93
C THR A 10 8.30 -31.13 -2.06
N LEU A 11 8.83 -31.71 -0.99
CA LEU A 11 10.19 -32.23 -0.95
C LEU A 11 10.23 -33.59 -1.64
N SER A 12 11.23 -33.78 -2.50
CA SER A 12 11.56 -35.10 -3.02
C SER A 12 12.02 -36.04 -1.89
N PRO A 13 12.05 -37.37 -2.12
CA PRO A 13 12.51 -38.33 -1.11
C PRO A 13 13.96 -38.11 -0.64
N SER A 14 14.80 -37.48 -1.47
CA SER A 14 16.20 -37.17 -1.14
C SER A 14 16.40 -35.83 -0.42
N GLU A 15 15.41 -34.93 -0.45
CA GLU A 15 15.47 -33.63 0.22
C GLU A 15 14.93 -33.73 1.64
N ASN A 16 15.65 -33.21 2.64
CA ASN A 16 15.20 -33.21 4.02
C ASN A 16 15.14 -31.79 4.58
N PHE A 17 14.05 -31.50 5.30
CA PHE A 17 13.94 -30.25 6.04
C PHE A 17 14.89 -30.28 7.24
N SER A 18 15.86 -29.37 7.26
CA SER A 18 16.78 -29.21 8.39
C SER A 18 16.08 -28.47 9.53
N THR A 19 16.08 -29.09 10.70
CA THR A 19 15.58 -28.50 11.94
C THR A 19 16.68 -27.82 12.77
N SER A 20 17.95 -27.86 12.32
CA SER A 20 19.10 -27.40 13.12
C SER A 20 19.05 -25.91 13.46
N GLU A 21 18.55 -25.08 12.55
CA GLU A 21 18.51 -23.62 12.66
C GLU A 21 17.10 -23.05 12.87
N VAL A 22 16.15 -23.93 13.19
CA VAL A 22 14.78 -23.55 13.52
C VAL A 22 14.40 -24.03 14.91
N ASN A 23 13.51 -23.28 15.55
CA ASN A 23 12.84 -23.67 16.78
C ASN A 23 11.46 -24.19 16.43
N LYS A 24 11.13 -25.39 16.91
CA LYS A 24 9.75 -25.89 16.88
C LYS A 24 8.92 -25.10 17.88
N ILE A 25 7.81 -24.53 17.41
CA ILE A 25 6.93 -23.68 18.22
C ILE A 25 5.73 -24.49 18.71
N ASP A 26 5.02 -25.16 17.81
CA ASP A 26 3.81 -25.90 18.11
C ASP A 26 3.54 -27.01 17.06
N VAL A 27 2.52 -27.81 17.34
CA VAL A 27 1.93 -28.77 16.39
C VAL A 27 0.53 -28.27 16.03
N LEU A 28 0.27 -28.19 14.74
CA LEU A 28 -0.98 -27.73 14.15
C LEU A 28 -1.83 -28.94 13.70
N SER A 29 -3.10 -28.67 13.41
CA SER A 29 -4.01 -29.65 12.81
C SER A 29 -3.45 -30.27 11.52
N TYR A 30 -3.85 -31.51 11.22
CA TYR A 30 -3.47 -32.23 9.99
C TYR A 30 -1.96 -32.47 9.84
N GLY A 31 -1.27 -32.79 10.94
CA GLY A 31 0.13 -33.24 10.91
C GLY A 31 1.17 -32.15 10.62
N TYR A 32 0.77 -30.88 10.55
CA TYR A 32 1.72 -29.79 10.36
C TYR A 32 2.44 -29.43 11.67
N GLN A 33 3.75 -29.30 11.61
CA GLN A 33 4.58 -28.79 12.68
C GLN A 33 5.02 -27.36 12.34
N HIS A 34 4.92 -26.44 13.30
CA HIS A 34 5.26 -25.04 13.12
C HIS A 34 6.67 -24.76 13.64
N TYR A 35 7.45 -24.06 12.83
CA TYR A 35 8.83 -23.71 13.07
C TYR A 35 9.06 -22.21 12.84
N GLN A 36 10.02 -21.65 13.57
CA GLN A 36 10.56 -20.32 13.35
C GLN A 36 12.09 -20.38 13.27
N LEU A 37 12.69 -19.53 12.43
CA LEU A 37 14.15 -19.44 12.36
C LEU A 37 14.70 -18.87 13.68
N LYS A 38 15.74 -19.51 14.23
CA LYS A 38 16.32 -19.15 15.55
C LYS A 38 16.71 -17.68 15.68
N SER A 39 17.07 -17.05 14.56
CA SER A 39 17.57 -15.68 14.52
C SER A 39 16.49 -14.61 14.36
N LEU A 40 15.27 -14.90 13.87
CA LEU A 40 14.26 -13.87 13.55
C LEU A 40 12.80 -14.38 13.49
N ASN A 41 11.88 -13.69 14.18
CA ASN A 41 10.44 -14.01 14.28
C ASN A 41 9.57 -13.57 13.08
N VAL A 42 10.15 -13.29 11.92
CA VAL A 42 9.43 -12.66 10.78
C VAL A 42 9.01 -13.63 9.67
N MET A 43 9.42 -14.89 9.77
CA MET A 43 9.10 -15.95 8.81
C MET A 43 8.48 -17.14 9.56
N LYS A 44 7.29 -17.56 9.14
CA LYS A 44 6.63 -18.77 9.63
C LYS A 44 6.93 -19.90 8.68
N ILE A 45 7.42 -21.02 9.22
CA ILE A 45 7.67 -22.25 8.47
C ILE A 45 6.76 -23.32 9.03
N ARG A 46 6.08 -24.08 8.17
CA ARG A 46 5.26 -25.23 8.58
C ARG A 46 5.67 -26.42 7.74
N TYR A 47 5.91 -27.54 8.38
CA TYR A 47 6.30 -28.77 7.69
C TYR A 47 5.38 -29.91 8.08
N ASN A 48 4.88 -30.65 7.09
CA ASN A 48 4.19 -31.90 7.29
C ASN A 48 5.08 -33.01 6.72
N ASP A 49 5.51 -33.92 7.60
CA ASP A 49 6.47 -34.97 7.29
C ASP A 49 5.86 -36.05 6.37
N ASP A 50 4.64 -36.51 6.70
CA ASP A 50 3.90 -37.52 5.93
C ASP A 50 3.66 -37.10 4.48
N LEU A 51 3.27 -35.84 4.28
CA LEU A 51 3.01 -35.27 2.95
C LEU A 51 4.30 -34.75 2.29
N ARG A 52 5.40 -34.64 3.03
CA ARG A 52 6.65 -33.97 2.63
C ARG A 52 6.41 -32.55 2.10
N ILE A 53 5.45 -31.82 2.67
CA ILE A 53 5.11 -30.45 2.22
C ILE A 53 5.65 -29.43 3.22
N LEU A 54 6.51 -28.54 2.74
CA LEU A 54 6.96 -27.35 3.46
C LEU A 54 6.21 -26.12 2.98
N LYS A 55 5.60 -25.39 3.91
CA LYS A 55 4.93 -24.11 3.70
C LYS A 55 5.71 -23.01 4.39
N PHE A 56 5.84 -21.86 3.75
CA PHE A 56 6.41 -20.67 4.37
C PHE A 56 5.55 -19.45 4.10
N GLU A 57 5.50 -18.54 5.07
CA GLU A 57 4.87 -17.24 4.90
C GLU A 57 5.57 -16.17 5.74
N GLY A 58 5.78 -14.99 5.16
CA GLY A 58 6.46 -13.90 5.85
C GLY A 58 6.99 -12.81 4.92
N SER A 59 7.65 -11.83 5.53
CA SER A 59 8.28 -10.71 4.82
C SER A 59 9.78 -10.96 4.68
N ILE A 60 10.20 -11.41 3.50
CA ILE A 60 11.62 -11.61 3.17
C ILE A 60 12.45 -10.32 3.33
N PRO A 61 11.98 -9.12 2.90
CA PRO A 61 12.72 -7.89 3.18
C PRO A 61 12.91 -7.62 4.67
N TYR A 62 11.88 -7.83 5.49
CA TYR A 62 12.04 -7.65 6.94
C TYR A 62 13.00 -8.66 7.54
N PHE A 63 12.94 -9.91 7.08
CA PHE A 63 13.89 -10.93 7.49
C PHE A 63 15.34 -10.53 7.14
N TRP A 64 15.60 -10.06 5.94
CA TRP A 64 16.96 -9.79 5.47
C TRP A 64 17.50 -8.41 5.90
N ASN A 65 16.69 -7.38 5.75
CA ASN A 65 17.08 -5.98 5.95
C ASN A 65 16.53 -5.38 7.25
N GLY A 66 15.62 -6.08 7.96
CA GLY A 66 14.91 -5.53 9.11
C GLY A 66 13.85 -4.48 8.77
N HIS A 67 13.55 -4.28 7.48
CA HIS A 67 12.53 -3.35 6.98
C HIS A 67 12.02 -3.73 5.58
N ASN A 68 10.90 -3.17 5.14
CA ASN A 68 10.36 -3.34 3.78
C ASN A 68 10.38 -2.07 2.91
N TYR A 69 11.12 -1.02 3.30
CA TYR A 69 11.16 0.25 2.57
C TYR A 69 11.79 0.10 1.18
N HIS A 70 13.01 -0.45 1.14
CA HIS A 70 13.78 -0.69 -0.06
C HIS A 70 14.40 -2.09 0.01
N GLN A 71 14.43 -2.76 -1.13
CA GLN A 71 15.12 -4.02 -1.29
C GLN A 71 15.46 -4.20 -2.76
N THR A 72 16.73 -4.49 -3.03
CA THR A 72 17.21 -4.78 -4.39
C THR A 72 16.89 -6.22 -4.79
N LYS A 73 16.89 -6.51 -6.09
CA LYS A 73 16.77 -7.90 -6.59
C LYS A 73 17.89 -8.79 -6.03
N ARG A 74 19.12 -8.26 -5.96
CA ARG A 74 20.28 -8.98 -5.43
C ARG A 74 20.08 -9.38 -3.96
N GLU A 75 19.69 -8.42 -3.11
CA GLU A 75 19.39 -8.68 -1.69
C GLU A 75 18.29 -9.73 -1.53
N PHE A 76 17.23 -9.64 -2.34
CA PHE A 76 16.15 -10.63 -2.30
C PHE A 76 16.63 -12.04 -2.68
N ILE A 77 17.47 -12.18 -3.71
CA ILE A 77 18.06 -13.48 -4.10
C ILE A 77 18.98 -14.01 -3.00
N GLN A 78 19.79 -13.15 -2.38
CA GLN A 78 20.67 -13.54 -1.27
C GLN A 78 19.85 -14.04 -0.07
N ALA A 79 18.76 -13.34 0.27
CA ALA A 79 17.86 -13.76 1.34
C ALA A 79 17.22 -15.13 1.06
N ILE A 80 16.73 -15.34 -0.17
CA ILE A 80 16.17 -16.65 -0.59
C ILE A 80 17.22 -17.75 -0.47
N ASN A 81 18.43 -17.54 -0.99
CA ASN A 81 19.51 -18.53 -0.91
C ASN A 81 19.85 -18.85 0.55
N PHE A 82 19.97 -17.82 1.40
CA PHE A 82 20.26 -18.00 2.81
C PHE A 82 19.18 -18.84 3.50
N ILE A 83 17.89 -18.52 3.27
CA ILE A 83 16.78 -19.30 3.82
C ILE A 83 16.86 -20.75 3.32
N SER A 84 17.05 -20.97 2.00
CA SER A 84 17.14 -22.30 1.42
C SER A 84 18.24 -23.14 2.07
N THR A 85 19.44 -22.58 2.23
CA THR A 85 20.58 -23.26 2.88
C THR A 85 20.29 -23.54 4.34
N THR A 86 19.70 -22.59 5.06
CA THR A 86 19.40 -22.71 6.49
C THR A 86 18.42 -23.85 6.78
N ILE A 87 17.42 -24.05 5.91
CA ILE A 87 16.38 -25.07 6.09
C ILE A 87 16.64 -26.35 5.29
N GLY A 88 17.72 -26.42 4.51
CA GLY A 88 18.05 -27.58 3.68
C GLY A 88 17.11 -27.83 2.49
N VAL A 89 16.31 -26.85 2.08
CA VAL A 89 15.29 -26.99 1.01
C VAL A 89 15.38 -25.83 0.03
N ASP A 90 15.43 -26.12 -1.27
CA ASP A 90 15.46 -25.06 -2.28
C ASP A 90 14.08 -24.41 -2.48
N ILE A 91 13.83 -23.30 -1.79
CA ILE A 91 12.56 -22.58 -1.89
C ILE A 91 12.40 -21.80 -3.19
N LYS A 92 13.40 -21.73 -4.08
CA LYS A 92 13.22 -21.10 -5.41
C LYS A 92 12.14 -21.77 -6.24
N LYS A 93 12.04 -23.10 -6.11
CA LYS A 93 11.06 -23.94 -6.79
C LYS A 93 9.69 -23.92 -6.12
N ALA A 94 9.56 -23.26 -4.98
CA ALA A 94 8.31 -23.23 -4.24
C ALA A 94 7.23 -22.51 -5.02
N ILE A 95 6.05 -23.12 -5.07
CA ILE A 95 4.84 -22.55 -5.65
C ILE A 95 4.39 -21.39 -4.78
N VAL A 96 4.29 -20.21 -5.37
CA VAL A 96 3.81 -19.00 -4.69
C VAL A 96 2.29 -18.99 -4.70
N LYS A 97 1.70 -18.96 -3.50
CA LYS A 97 0.25 -18.92 -3.32
C LYS A 97 -0.26 -17.49 -3.16
N ARG A 98 0.52 -16.62 -2.53
CA ARG A 98 0.23 -15.19 -2.35
C ARG A 98 1.52 -14.39 -2.28
N PHE A 99 1.48 -13.17 -2.78
CA PHE A 99 2.55 -12.20 -2.54
C PHE A 99 2.03 -10.76 -2.61
N GLU A 100 2.83 -9.84 -2.09
CA GLU A 100 2.54 -8.42 -2.09
C GLU A 100 3.64 -7.70 -2.85
N TYR A 101 3.29 -6.87 -3.83
CA TYR A 101 4.22 -6.03 -4.57
C TYR A 101 3.83 -4.57 -4.40
N GLY A 102 4.74 -3.75 -3.89
CA GLY A 102 4.44 -2.36 -3.60
C GLY A 102 5.56 -1.39 -3.88
N LYS A 103 5.18 -0.11 -3.88
CA LYS A 103 6.09 1.04 -3.97
C LYS A 103 5.75 2.07 -2.92
N THR A 104 6.79 2.57 -2.27
CA THR A 104 6.72 3.75 -1.40
C THR A 104 7.03 4.99 -2.23
N ILE A 105 6.14 5.97 -2.15
CA ILE A 105 6.17 7.22 -2.90
C ILE A 105 6.30 8.35 -1.89
N GLU A 106 7.29 9.21 -2.10
CA GLU A 106 7.43 10.46 -1.37
C GLU A 106 6.37 11.46 -1.84
N VAL A 107 5.75 12.16 -0.90
CA VAL A 107 4.70 13.13 -1.18
C VAL A 107 4.94 14.42 -0.39
N ASP A 108 4.66 15.55 -1.03
CA ASP A 108 4.85 16.88 -0.45
C ASP A 108 3.70 17.30 0.48
N HIS A 109 2.58 16.58 0.40
CA HIS A 109 1.36 16.88 1.15
C HIS A 109 1.08 15.86 2.25
N ASN A 110 0.12 16.17 3.10
CA ASN A 110 -0.34 15.25 4.13
C ASN A 110 -0.83 13.92 3.49
N PRO A 111 -0.22 12.76 3.85
CA PRO A 111 -0.63 11.46 3.31
C PRO A 111 -2.10 11.14 3.49
N TRP A 112 -2.68 11.55 4.62
CA TRP A 112 -4.09 11.30 4.93
C TRP A 112 -5.01 11.98 3.93
N THR A 113 -4.72 13.23 3.59
CA THR A 113 -5.47 13.99 2.60
C THR A 113 -5.38 13.33 1.22
N ILE A 114 -4.19 12.90 0.80
CA ILE A 114 -4.04 12.22 -0.49
C ILE A 114 -4.82 10.90 -0.50
N ILE A 115 -4.69 10.06 0.53
CA ILE A 115 -5.40 8.78 0.63
C ILE A 115 -6.92 9.00 0.63
N ALA A 116 -7.41 9.99 1.37
CA ALA A 116 -8.82 10.37 1.42
C ALA A 116 -9.39 10.66 0.01
N ASN A 117 -8.63 11.35 -0.84
CA ASN A 117 -9.07 11.72 -2.18
C ASN A 117 -9.06 10.58 -3.22
N HIS A 118 -8.53 9.40 -2.89
CA HIS A 118 -8.66 8.20 -3.72
C HIS A 118 -10.00 7.51 -3.41
N SER A 119 -11.04 7.81 -4.21
CA SER A 119 -12.43 7.65 -3.77
C SER A 119 -13.08 6.34 -4.19
N LYS A 120 -12.86 5.86 -5.41
CA LYS A 120 -13.52 4.63 -5.89
C LYS A 120 -12.76 3.95 -7.02
N LEU A 121 -13.02 2.66 -7.20
CA LEU A 121 -12.57 1.88 -8.34
C LEU A 121 -13.80 1.49 -9.18
N GLY A 122 -13.96 2.11 -10.35
CA GLY A 122 -15.21 2.03 -11.11
C GLY A 122 -16.38 2.61 -10.31
N SER A 123 -17.40 1.81 -10.05
CA SER A 123 -18.54 2.16 -9.17
C SER A 123 -18.34 1.77 -7.70
N LYS A 124 -17.30 1.00 -7.37
CA LYS A 124 -17.11 0.43 -6.03
C LYS A 124 -16.25 1.32 -5.14
N ARG A 125 -16.71 1.57 -3.93
CA ARG A 125 -15.94 2.27 -2.88
C ARG A 125 -14.87 1.36 -2.29
N PRO A 126 -13.74 1.90 -1.81
CA PRO A 126 -12.74 1.11 -1.10
C PRO A 126 -13.28 0.67 0.25
N SER A 127 -12.84 -0.52 0.70
CA SER A 127 -12.93 -0.88 2.11
C SER A 127 -11.90 -0.08 2.91
N ILE A 128 -12.24 0.31 4.14
CA ILE A 128 -11.36 1.07 5.03
C ILE A 128 -11.11 0.24 6.29
N LYS A 129 -9.85 -0.03 6.60
CA LYS A 129 -9.44 -0.75 7.82
C LYS A 129 -8.05 -0.29 8.25
N ASP A 130 -7.84 -0.07 9.54
CA ASP A 130 -6.54 0.32 10.11
C ASP A 130 -5.91 1.52 9.38
N GLU A 131 -6.73 2.53 9.06
CA GLU A 131 -6.33 3.73 8.31
C GLU A 131 -5.80 3.44 6.88
N CYS A 132 -6.06 2.25 6.34
CA CYS A 132 -5.71 1.84 4.99
C CYS A 132 -6.96 1.84 4.09
N LYS A 133 -6.78 2.13 2.79
CA LYS A 133 -7.81 1.92 1.77
C LYS A 133 -7.50 0.68 0.94
N PHE A 134 -8.53 -0.14 0.70
CA PHE A 134 -8.45 -1.38 -0.07
C PHE A 134 -9.39 -1.32 -1.27
N PHE A 135 -8.83 -1.42 -2.47
CA PHE A 135 -9.54 -1.37 -3.74
C PHE A 135 -9.51 -2.76 -4.41
N PHE A 136 -10.66 -3.29 -4.79
CA PHE A 136 -10.78 -4.67 -5.29
C PHE A 136 -11.12 -4.69 -6.80
N PRO A 137 -10.11 -4.70 -7.70
CA PRO A 137 -10.32 -4.70 -9.14
C PRO A 137 -11.04 -5.95 -9.64
N ASN A 138 -10.53 -7.15 -9.29
CA ASN A 138 -10.98 -8.39 -9.93
C ASN A 138 -11.20 -9.54 -8.91
N GLY A 139 -11.31 -9.24 -7.61
CA GLY A 139 -11.62 -10.20 -6.53
C GLY A 139 -10.51 -11.19 -6.16
N SER A 140 -9.57 -11.47 -7.07
CA SER A 140 -8.38 -12.30 -6.82
C SER A 140 -7.15 -11.46 -6.46
N ASP A 141 -7.20 -10.17 -6.74
CA ASP A 141 -6.22 -9.18 -6.32
C ASP A 141 -6.91 -7.97 -5.71
N TYR A 142 -6.16 -7.25 -4.88
CA TYR A 142 -6.57 -5.93 -4.39
C TYR A 142 -5.38 -4.99 -4.27
N LEU A 143 -5.66 -3.71 -4.42
CA LEU A 143 -4.70 -2.64 -4.22
C LEU A 143 -4.93 -2.02 -2.84
N LYS A 144 -3.87 -1.94 -2.04
CA LYS A 144 -3.86 -1.33 -0.72
C LYS A 144 -3.07 -0.03 -0.77
N MET A 145 -3.61 1.00 -0.13
CA MET A 145 -2.98 2.31 -0.02
C MET A 145 -2.97 2.78 1.43
N TYR A 146 -1.82 3.23 1.93
CA TYR A 146 -1.67 3.67 3.32
C TYR A 146 -0.51 4.66 3.56
N ASN A 147 -0.56 5.34 4.70
CA ASN A 147 0.51 6.23 5.16
C ASN A 147 1.70 5.41 5.65
N ALA A 148 2.79 5.41 4.88
CA ALA A 148 3.95 4.57 5.17
C ALA A 148 4.81 5.14 6.31
N LYS A 149 4.79 6.47 6.52
CA LYS A 149 5.62 7.14 7.56
C LYS A 149 5.35 6.60 8.95
N LYS A 150 4.07 6.39 9.30
CA LYS A 150 3.63 5.86 10.59
C LYS A 150 4.23 4.47 10.82
N ASN A 151 4.08 3.57 9.84
CA ASN A 151 4.63 2.22 9.91
C ASN A 151 6.16 2.19 10.04
N TYR A 152 6.88 3.05 9.33
CA TYR A 152 8.34 3.10 9.47
C TYR A 152 8.78 3.56 10.85
N ARG A 153 8.16 4.60 11.43
CA ARG A 153 8.53 5.08 12.76
C ARG A 153 8.37 4.01 13.84
N TYR A 154 7.31 3.21 13.77
CA TYR A 154 7.02 2.18 14.77
C TYR A 154 7.79 0.87 14.55
N LYS A 155 8.10 0.50 13.31
CA LYS A 155 8.69 -0.81 12.97
C LYS A 155 10.19 -0.81 12.70
N THR A 156 10.85 0.36 12.69
CA THR A 156 12.29 0.46 12.42
C THR A 156 13.05 1.17 13.54
N THR A 157 14.26 0.68 13.83
CA THR A 157 15.19 1.28 14.79
C THR A 157 15.85 2.54 14.23
N ILE A 158 16.48 3.36 15.09
CA ILE A 158 17.23 4.54 14.66
C ILE A 158 18.34 4.18 13.65
N LYS A 159 19.10 3.11 13.93
CA LYS A 159 20.16 2.62 13.04
C LYS A 159 19.61 2.23 11.66
N GLN A 160 18.51 1.48 11.62
CA GLN A 160 17.86 1.12 10.35
C GLN A 160 17.39 2.35 9.58
N ARG A 161 16.84 3.36 10.26
CA ARG A 161 16.45 4.63 9.62
C ARG A 161 17.65 5.37 9.03
N GLN A 162 18.78 5.41 9.73
CA GLN A 162 20.02 6.01 9.21
C GLN A 162 20.54 5.27 7.98
N SER A 163 20.59 3.93 8.01
CA SER A 163 20.96 3.13 6.85
C SER A 163 20.02 3.36 5.65
N LEU A 164 18.71 3.50 5.90
CA LEU A 164 17.73 3.83 4.87
C LEU A 164 17.90 5.24 4.27
N MET A 165 18.33 6.22 5.07
CA MET A 165 18.66 7.55 4.56
C MET A 165 19.77 7.46 3.52
N VAL A 166 20.85 6.74 3.85
CA VAL A 166 22.03 6.59 2.98
C VAL A 166 21.71 5.73 1.75
N ALA A 167 21.11 4.55 1.94
CA ALA A 167 20.94 3.56 0.87
C ALA A 167 19.76 3.85 -0.06
N ALA A 168 18.69 4.47 0.46
CA ALA A 168 17.42 4.57 -0.26
C ALA A 168 16.82 5.98 -0.28
N GLY A 169 17.55 6.98 0.21
CA GLY A 169 17.12 8.38 0.27
C GLY A 169 15.88 8.58 1.13
N PHE A 170 15.68 7.74 2.15
CA PHE A 170 14.62 7.97 3.13
C PHE A 170 14.89 9.27 3.88
N ASP A 171 13.85 10.04 4.19
CA ASP A 171 13.95 11.25 4.99
C ASP A 171 12.81 11.28 6.02
N SER A 172 13.17 11.23 7.30
CA SER A 172 12.20 11.18 8.40
C SER A 172 11.31 12.42 8.53
N ASN A 173 11.71 13.53 7.90
CA ASN A 173 10.95 14.78 7.86
C ASN A 173 9.88 14.76 6.77
N LYS A 174 10.07 13.97 5.70
CA LYS A 174 9.13 13.88 4.58
C LYS A 174 7.96 12.96 4.86
N SER A 175 7.01 12.97 3.94
CA SER A 175 5.78 12.18 3.99
C SER A 175 5.79 11.12 2.91
N TYR A 176 5.21 9.95 3.22
CA TYR A 176 5.27 8.80 2.34
C TYR A 176 3.93 8.07 2.28
N ILE A 177 3.56 7.67 1.07
CA ILE A 177 2.42 6.80 0.79
C ILE A 177 2.95 5.50 0.21
N ARG A 178 2.40 4.39 0.67
CA ARG A 178 2.63 3.09 0.07
C ARG A 178 1.43 2.68 -0.75
N ILE A 179 1.69 2.14 -1.94
CA ILE A 179 0.71 1.50 -2.81
C ILE A 179 1.19 0.08 -3.07
N GLU A 180 0.35 -0.90 -2.75
CA GLU A 180 0.66 -2.34 -2.79
C GLU A 180 -0.43 -3.10 -3.55
N ASN A 181 -0.05 -3.91 -4.54
CA ASN A 181 -0.91 -4.96 -5.06
C ASN A 181 -0.72 -6.23 -4.21
N HIS A 182 -1.82 -6.77 -3.72
CA HIS A 182 -1.88 -8.05 -3.06
C HIS A 182 -2.43 -9.07 -4.05
N TYR A 183 -1.59 -10.03 -4.42
CA TYR A 183 -1.94 -11.08 -5.36
C TYR A 183 -2.37 -12.32 -4.60
N GLN A 184 -3.60 -12.77 -4.86
CA GLN A 184 -4.11 -14.05 -4.37
C GLN A 184 -4.46 -14.93 -5.57
N ASN A 185 -4.22 -16.24 -5.44
CA ASN A 185 -4.53 -17.18 -6.52
C ASN A 185 -3.84 -16.80 -7.85
N LEU A 186 -2.51 -16.90 -7.84
CA LEU A 186 -1.67 -16.49 -8.96
C LEU A 186 -2.06 -17.19 -10.26
N GLU A 187 -2.44 -18.46 -10.22
CA GLU A 187 -2.87 -19.20 -11.40
C GLU A 187 -4.02 -18.52 -12.14
N ARG A 188 -5.00 -17.98 -11.42
CA ARG A 188 -6.08 -17.21 -12.03
C ARG A 188 -5.63 -15.87 -12.62
N ILE A 189 -4.60 -15.25 -12.06
CA ILE A 189 -4.10 -13.93 -12.47
C ILE A 189 -3.14 -14.05 -13.66
N PHE A 190 -2.30 -15.09 -13.65
CA PHE A 190 -1.19 -15.29 -14.57
C PHE A 190 -1.45 -16.37 -15.61
N GLY A 191 -2.50 -17.20 -15.42
CA GLY A 191 -2.79 -18.36 -16.26
C GLY A 191 -1.86 -19.56 -16.01
N CYS A 192 -0.95 -19.46 -15.03
CA CYS A 192 0.00 -20.50 -14.71
C CYS A 192 0.38 -20.49 -13.22
N VAL A 193 0.89 -21.62 -12.75
CA VAL A 193 1.54 -21.72 -11.44
C VAL A 193 2.84 -20.92 -11.47
N ALA A 194 3.02 -19.99 -10.53
CA ALA A 194 4.23 -19.21 -10.40
C ALA A 194 5.07 -19.69 -9.21
N THR A 195 6.38 -19.66 -9.39
CA THR A 195 7.39 -20.04 -8.40
C THR A 195 8.13 -18.81 -7.85
N ILE A 196 8.93 -18.99 -6.79
CA ILE A 196 9.82 -17.92 -6.31
C ILE A 196 10.84 -17.52 -7.38
N GLU A 197 11.30 -18.47 -8.19
CA GLU A 197 12.18 -18.22 -9.33
C GLU A 197 11.52 -17.30 -10.37
N ASP A 198 10.23 -17.50 -10.66
CA ASP A 198 9.49 -16.60 -11.54
C ASP A 198 9.45 -15.17 -10.98
N LEU A 199 9.23 -15.02 -9.67
CA LEU A 199 9.18 -13.71 -8.99
C LEU A 199 10.51 -12.93 -9.11
N ILE A 200 11.65 -13.59 -9.24
CA ILE A 200 12.94 -12.88 -9.43
C ILE A 200 13.23 -12.59 -10.91
N SER A 201 12.46 -13.12 -11.84
CA SER A 201 12.65 -12.89 -13.27
C SER A 201 12.30 -11.44 -13.67
N SER A 202 13.07 -10.88 -14.61
CA SER A 202 12.80 -9.52 -15.12
C SER A 202 11.41 -9.40 -15.78
N PRO A 203 10.92 -10.39 -16.56
CA PRO A 203 9.56 -10.36 -17.10
C PRO A 203 8.48 -10.23 -16.02
N PHE A 204 8.59 -11.02 -14.94
CA PHE A 204 7.60 -11.02 -13.86
C PHE A 204 7.62 -9.72 -13.06
N ILE A 205 8.81 -9.20 -12.74
CA ILE A 205 8.94 -7.90 -12.06
C ILE A 205 8.35 -6.79 -12.92
N ASN A 206 8.59 -6.81 -14.24
CA ASN A 206 8.02 -5.83 -15.17
C ASN A 206 6.50 -5.95 -15.31
N PHE A 207 5.95 -7.16 -15.24
CA PHE A 207 4.52 -7.35 -15.11
C PHE A 207 3.99 -6.69 -13.83
N CYS A 208 4.58 -6.99 -12.67
CA CYS A 208 4.15 -6.44 -11.38
C CYS A 208 4.18 -4.90 -11.38
N ARG A 209 5.24 -4.30 -11.94
CA ARG A 209 5.37 -2.84 -12.13
C ARG A 209 4.22 -2.26 -12.96
N ARG A 210 3.98 -2.84 -14.15
CA ARG A 210 2.91 -2.39 -15.05
C ARG A 210 1.55 -2.54 -14.38
N ASN A 211 1.30 -3.70 -13.78
CA ASN A 211 0.03 -4.01 -13.16
C ASN A 211 -0.25 -3.11 -11.93
N LEU A 212 0.76 -2.82 -11.09
CA LEU A 212 0.62 -1.85 -10.00
C LEU A 212 0.18 -0.47 -10.51
N PHE A 213 0.82 0.01 -11.57
CA PHE A 213 0.45 1.30 -12.17
C PHE A 213 -0.93 1.27 -12.84
N GLN A 214 -1.28 0.19 -13.53
CA GLN A 214 -2.60 0.07 -14.19
C GLN A 214 -3.73 -0.03 -13.16
N ASN A 215 -3.55 -0.82 -12.10
CA ASN A 215 -4.52 -0.90 -11.01
C ASN A 215 -4.68 0.46 -10.32
N TYR A 216 -3.60 1.20 -10.12
CA TYR A 216 -3.65 2.55 -9.58
C TYR A 216 -4.44 3.51 -10.49
N LYS A 217 -4.16 3.54 -11.79
CA LYS A 217 -4.82 4.44 -12.75
C LYS A 217 -6.33 4.28 -12.84
N ARG A 218 -6.86 3.10 -12.47
CA ARG A 218 -8.31 2.84 -12.47
C ARG A 218 -9.02 3.50 -11.28
N ILE A 219 -8.28 3.93 -10.26
CA ILE A 219 -8.85 4.60 -9.09
C ILE A 219 -9.28 6.00 -9.49
N LYS A 220 -10.57 6.29 -9.32
CA LYS A 220 -11.08 7.66 -9.42
C LYS A 220 -10.51 8.46 -8.26
N ILE A 221 -9.86 9.56 -8.61
CA ILE A 221 -9.38 10.55 -7.67
C ILE A 221 -10.41 11.68 -7.68
N ASN A 222 -10.84 12.11 -6.49
CA ASN A 222 -11.75 13.24 -6.38
C ASN A 222 -11.08 14.50 -6.92
N THR A 223 -11.89 15.39 -7.51
CA THR A 223 -11.41 16.69 -7.96
C THR A 223 -10.70 17.36 -6.80
N PRO A 224 -9.42 17.73 -6.96
CA PRO A 224 -8.69 18.34 -5.87
C PRO A 224 -9.38 19.64 -5.46
N ILE A 225 -9.36 19.92 -4.17
CA ILE A 225 -9.63 21.25 -3.64
C ILE A 225 -8.27 21.85 -3.33
N GLY A 226 -8.03 23.07 -3.74
CA GLY A 226 -6.85 23.82 -3.39
C GLY A 226 -6.80 24.01 -1.88
N TYR A 227 -5.72 23.51 -1.27
CA TYR A 227 -5.39 23.91 0.08
C TYR A 227 -4.72 25.28 0.01
N PRO A 228 -5.24 26.29 0.73
CA PRO A 228 -4.63 27.59 0.80
C PRO A 228 -3.18 27.52 1.30
N CYS A 229 -2.22 27.91 0.46
CA CYS A 229 -0.80 28.01 0.87
C CYS A 229 -0.47 29.38 1.50
N ASP A 230 -1.30 30.39 1.25
CA ASP A 230 -1.15 31.74 1.78
C ASP A 230 -2.21 31.97 2.88
N LYS A 231 -1.78 32.52 4.03
CA LYS A 231 -2.62 32.81 5.18
C LYS A 231 -3.86 33.64 4.83
N LYS A 232 -3.79 34.51 3.81
CA LYS A 232 -4.91 35.37 3.39
C LYS A 232 -6.13 34.58 2.90
N HIS A 233 -5.92 33.33 2.48
CA HIS A 233 -6.94 32.44 1.97
C HIS A 233 -7.41 31.41 3.04
N LEU A 234 -6.87 31.45 4.26
CA LEU A 234 -7.31 30.63 5.40
C LEU A 234 -8.31 31.38 6.29
N ASN A 235 -9.33 31.98 5.70
CA ASN A 235 -10.44 32.55 6.49
C ASN A 235 -11.35 31.43 7.04
N SER A 236 -12.16 31.74 8.06
CA SER A 236 -13.01 30.77 8.73
C SER A 236 -13.96 30.02 7.79
N LEU A 237 -14.54 30.70 6.80
CA LEU A 237 -15.44 30.05 5.83
C LEU A 237 -14.69 29.03 4.97
N ASN A 238 -13.50 29.39 4.46
CA ASN A 238 -12.66 28.47 3.70
C ASN A 238 -12.24 27.26 4.54
N ILE A 239 -11.88 27.46 5.82
CA ILE A 239 -11.55 26.38 6.76
C ILE A 239 -12.74 25.43 6.92
N CYS A 240 -13.95 25.97 7.15
CA CYS A 240 -15.17 25.17 7.29
C CYS A 240 -15.50 24.38 6.01
N ILE A 241 -15.39 25.01 4.83
CA ILE A 241 -15.60 24.32 3.54
C ILE A 241 -14.61 23.17 3.39
N ILE A 242 -13.31 23.40 3.63
CA ILE A 242 -12.27 22.36 3.57
C ILE A 242 -12.58 21.22 4.56
N ALA A 243 -12.94 21.55 5.80
CA ALA A 243 -13.24 20.56 6.83
C ALA A 243 -14.46 19.70 6.46
N MET A 244 -15.54 20.32 5.99
CA MET A 244 -16.75 19.60 5.55
C MET A 244 -16.50 18.74 4.30
N MET A 245 -15.74 19.24 3.31
CA MET A 245 -15.38 18.44 2.14
C MET A 245 -14.50 17.24 2.51
N ASN A 246 -13.57 17.43 3.45
CA ASN A 246 -12.79 16.33 4.00
C ASN A 246 -13.68 15.32 4.73
N LEU A 247 -14.68 15.76 5.49
CA LEU A 247 -15.63 14.87 6.16
C LEU A 247 -16.45 14.06 5.16
N ILE A 248 -17.05 14.72 4.16
CA ILE A 248 -17.79 14.05 3.07
C ILE A 248 -16.89 13.04 2.35
N THR A 249 -15.66 13.44 2.03
CA THR A 249 -14.68 12.58 1.37
C THR A 249 -14.24 11.40 2.24
N ASN A 250 -13.97 11.64 3.53
CA ASN A 250 -13.52 10.62 4.48
C ASN A 250 -14.62 9.62 4.82
N GLN A 251 -15.85 10.09 4.95
CA GLN A 251 -17.04 9.26 5.21
C GLN A 251 -17.64 8.69 3.92
N ASN A 252 -17.05 8.98 2.76
CA ASN A 252 -17.57 8.60 1.44
C ASN A 252 -19.06 8.96 1.26
N LEU A 253 -19.50 10.14 1.70
CA LEU A 253 -20.87 10.58 1.47
C LEU A 253 -21.05 10.99 0.00
N GLU A 254 -22.23 10.75 -0.59
CA GLU A 254 -22.56 11.18 -1.97
C GLU A 254 -23.09 12.62 -2.01
N GLU A 255 -22.80 13.38 -0.96
CA GLU A 255 -23.28 14.76 -0.84
C GLU A 255 -22.36 15.71 -1.60
N ASN A 256 -22.96 16.57 -2.41
CA ASN A 256 -22.28 17.72 -2.98
C ASN A 256 -22.34 18.87 -1.97
N ILE A 257 -21.20 19.24 -1.40
CA ILE A 257 -21.14 20.33 -0.42
C ILE A 257 -21.68 21.65 -0.99
N HIS A 258 -21.48 21.89 -2.30
CA HIS A 258 -21.97 23.09 -2.94
C HIS A 258 -23.49 23.13 -2.82
N ASP A 259 -24.16 22.04 -3.16
CA ASP A 259 -25.61 21.95 -3.16
C ASP A 259 -26.17 21.94 -1.73
N LEU A 260 -25.49 21.27 -0.80
CA LEU A 260 -25.85 21.27 0.62
C LEU A 260 -25.84 22.69 1.21
N ILE A 261 -24.75 23.43 1.02
CA ILE A 261 -24.61 24.79 1.52
C ILE A 261 -25.58 25.72 0.78
N TRP A 262 -25.69 25.59 -0.54
CA TRP A 262 -26.57 26.42 -1.35
C TRP A 262 -28.05 26.26 -0.94
N HIS A 263 -28.49 25.01 -0.77
CA HIS A 263 -29.83 24.68 -0.30
C HIS A 263 -30.08 25.18 1.13
N THR A 264 -29.08 25.10 2.01
CA THR A 264 -29.17 25.62 3.39
C THR A 264 -29.35 27.14 3.40
N ILE A 265 -28.64 27.87 2.54
CA ILE A 265 -28.81 29.32 2.40
C ILE A 265 -30.21 29.64 1.84
N GLU A 266 -30.65 28.91 0.82
CA GLU A 266 -31.93 29.17 0.14
C GLU A 266 -33.13 29.01 1.08
N ASN A 267 -33.12 27.95 1.89
CA ASN A 267 -34.24 27.58 2.75
C ASN A 267 -34.18 28.20 4.15
N SER A 268 -33.25 29.11 4.41
CA SER A 268 -33.16 29.78 5.70
C SER A 268 -34.29 30.80 5.88
N SER A 269 -35.23 30.50 6.76
CA SER A 269 -36.38 31.36 7.09
C SER A 269 -35.99 32.68 7.77
N ARG A 270 -34.78 32.78 8.31
CA ARG A 270 -34.27 33.97 9.00
C ARG A 270 -33.58 34.97 8.07
N LEU A 271 -33.28 34.58 6.83
CA LEU A 271 -32.61 35.45 5.86
C LEU A 271 -33.64 36.08 4.93
N ASN A 272 -33.51 37.37 4.64
CA ASN A 272 -34.27 37.96 3.54
C ASN A 272 -33.58 37.66 2.19
N LYS A 273 -34.19 38.08 1.07
CA LYS A 273 -33.64 37.84 -0.28
C LYS A 273 -32.23 38.42 -0.45
N ASN A 274 -32.01 39.66 -0.02
CA ASN A 274 -30.72 40.33 -0.15
C ASN A 274 -29.64 39.63 0.68
N ASP A 275 -30.00 39.15 1.88
CA ASP A 275 -29.11 38.36 2.73
C ASP A 275 -28.73 37.06 2.04
N ARG A 276 -29.71 36.30 1.52
CA ARG A 276 -29.45 35.04 0.80
C ARG A 276 -28.51 35.25 -0.38
N ASP A 277 -28.77 36.26 -1.20
CA ASP A 277 -27.94 36.58 -2.35
C ASP A 277 -26.52 36.99 -1.92
N GLY A 278 -26.39 37.76 -0.84
CA GLY A 278 -25.11 38.13 -0.24
C GLY A 278 -24.31 36.91 0.22
N ARG A 279 -24.95 35.97 0.93
CA ARG A 279 -24.31 34.72 1.41
C ARG A 279 -23.91 33.81 0.25
N LYS A 280 -24.76 33.65 -0.76
CA LYS A 280 -24.43 32.89 -1.98
C LYS A 280 -23.21 33.47 -2.70
N ARG A 281 -23.12 34.79 -2.83
CA ARG A 281 -21.94 35.45 -3.44
C ARG A 281 -20.67 35.21 -2.62
N GLN A 282 -20.73 35.33 -1.30
CA GLN A 282 -19.59 35.04 -0.41
C GLN A 282 -19.14 33.58 -0.50
N PHE A 283 -20.10 32.65 -0.45
CA PHE A 283 -19.85 31.23 -0.58
C PHE A 283 -19.24 30.90 -1.94
N LYS A 284 -19.87 31.34 -3.03
CA LYS A 284 -19.39 31.13 -4.40
C LYS A 284 -17.95 31.63 -4.58
N LYS A 285 -17.66 32.87 -4.18
CA LYS A 285 -16.31 33.43 -4.25
C LYS A 285 -15.29 32.56 -3.50
N SER A 286 -15.66 32.11 -2.30
CA SER A 286 -14.82 31.26 -1.46
C SER A 286 -14.58 29.88 -2.10
N PHE A 287 -15.65 29.27 -2.60
CA PHE A 287 -15.65 27.97 -3.26
C PHE A 287 -14.82 27.99 -4.55
N ASP A 288 -15.08 28.96 -5.43
CA ASP A 288 -14.36 29.15 -6.70
C ASP A 288 -12.86 29.38 -6.44
N THR A 289 -12.51 30.23 -5.46
CA THR A 289 -11.10 30.45 -5.08
C THR A 289 -10.41 29.14 -4.67
N LEU A 290 -11.07 28.30 -3.85
CA LEU A 290 -10.51 27.02 -3.43
C LEU A 290 -10.35 26.06 -4.61
N PHE A 291 -11.26 26.07 -5.59
CA PHE A 291 -11.14 25.24 -6.79
C PHE A 291 -10.06 25.74 -7.76
N GLU A 292 -9.90 27.05 -7.95
CA GLU A 292 -8.83 27.62 -8.78
C GLU A 292 -7.44 27.33 -8.19
N MET A 293 -7.32 27.30 -6.86
CA MET A 293 -6.10 26.92 -6.15
C MET A 293 -5.81 25.41 -6.22
N ALA A 294 -6.75 24.61 -6.74
CA ALA A 294 -6.59 23.17 -6.81
C ALA A 294 -5.52 22.79 -7.83
N LYS A 295 -4.35 22.41 -7.34
CA LYS A 295 -3.38 21.68 -8.13
C LYS A 295 -3.72 20.18 -8.09
N PRO A 296 -3.46 19.42 -9.17
CA PRO A 296 -3.57 17.97 -9.19
C PRO A 296 -2.47 17.36 -8.31
N HIS A 297 -2.66 17.42 -6.99
CA HIS A 297 -1.68 16.99 -5.99
C HIS A 297 -1.98 15.60 -5.43
N TYR A 298 -3.20 15.11 -5.62
CA TYR A 298 -3.59 13.79 -5.13
C TYR A 298 -3.27 12.68 -6.11
N ASP A 299 -3.14 12.99 -7.41
CA ASP A 299 -2.73 12.01 -8.40
C ASP A 299 -1.22 11.75 -8.33
N LEU A 300 -0.88 10.53 -7.94
CA LEU A 300 0.47 10.04 -7.78
C LEU A 300 1.00 9.39 -9.06
N SER A 301 0.27 9.43 -10.18
CA SER A 301 0.65 8.77 -11.45
C SER A 301 2.06 9.13 -11.91
N LEU A 302 2.40 10.42 -11.94
CA LEU A 302 3.74 10.87 -12.33
C LEU A 302 4.81 10.40 -11.35
N SER A 303 4.55 10.50 -10.05
CA SER A 303 5.46 10.04 -9.00
C SER A 303 5.67 8.52 -9.06
N MET A 304 4.62 7.75 -9.38
CA MET A 304 4.69 6.30 -9.63
C MET A 304 5.55 5.97 -10.84
N ILE A 305 5.34 6.65 -11.97
CA ILE A 305 6.13 6.45 -13.20
C ILE A 305 7.61 6.70 -12.91
N ARG A 306 7.94 7.84 -12.28
CA ARG A 306 9.32 8.18 -11.90
C ARG A 306 9.93 7.13 -10.98
N LYS A 307 9.19 6.68 -9.96
CA LYS A 307 9.67 5.66 -9.02
C LYS A 307 9.91 4.32 -9.70
N ILE A 308 8.98 3.87 -10.55
CA ILE A 308 9.10 2.61 -11.31
C ILE A 308 10.27 2.66 -12.30
N ALA A 309 10.51 3.82 -12.93
CA ALA A 309 11.61 4.03 -13.87
C ALA A 309 12.98 4.03 -13.17
N LYS A 310 13.09 4.66 -12.00
CA LYS A 310 14.34 4.70 -11.20
C LYS A 310 14.79 3.30 -10.79
N ASP A 311 13.86 2.38 -10.54
CA ASP A 311 14.16 1.00 -10.15
C ASP A 311 14.57 0.09 -11.34
N ARG A 312 14.70 0.62 -12.57
CA ARG A 312 15.20 -0.14 -13.74
C ARG A 312 16.73 -0.24 -13.78
N TYR A 313 17.41 0.62 -13.02
CA TYR A 313 18.86 0.69 -12.88
C TYR A 313 19.25 0.35 -11.44
#